data_AF-A0A7V2MIP1-F1
#
_entry.id   AF-A0A7V2MIP1-F1
#
_cell.length_a   1.000
_cell.length_b   1.000
_cell.length_c   1.000
_cell.angle_alpha   90.00
_cell.angle_beta   90.00
_cell.angle_gamma   90.00
#
_symmetry.space_group_name_H-M   'P 1'
#
loop_
_entity.id
_entity.type
_entity.pdbx_description
1 polymer ?
#
loop_
_entity_poly.entity_id
_entity_poly.type
_entity_poly.pdbx_seq_one_letter_code
_entity_poly.pdbx_strand_id
1 'polypeptide(L)'
;MDTSRSQFVLRGFRQVVDFRVFTFERIAPDHSRSLFTVRADLALARRHRIPLQELPLLCRAVLEQIRETGDETAFVFTDADMGRYSEGVAARAMAAKQRRNRRPPPAGDSGATRILPPER
;
A
#
# COMPACT_ATOMS: atom_id res chain seq x y z
N MET A 1 3.86 -27.26 -0.42
CA MET A 1 5.18 -26.57 -0.33
C MET A 1 5.01 -25.52 0.74
N ASP A 2 5.62 -25.73 1.89
CA ASP A 2 5.48 -24.83 3.04
C ASP A 2 6.08 -23.46 2.69
N THR A 3 5.21 -22.50 2.45
CA THR A 3 5.58 -21.10 2.19
C THR A 3 5.91 -20.43 3.51
N SER A 4 6.96 -20.88 4.19
CA SER A 4 7.42 -20.27 5.44
C SER A 4 8.17 -18.96 5.11
N ARG A 5 7.44 -17.97 4.59
CA ARG A 5 7.92 -16.61 4.45
C ARG A 5 7.72 -15.91 5.78
N SER A 6 8.74 -15.21 6.26
CA SER A 6 8.60 -14.37 7.45
C SER A 6 7.48 -13.35 7.26
N GLN A 7 6.63 -13.19 8.27
CA GLN A 7 5.58 -12.18 8.29
C GLN A 7 6.05 -10.94 9.04
N PHE A 8 5.68 -9.75 8.56
CA PHE A 8 5.92 -8.50 9.28
C PHE A 8 4.59 -7.87 9.73
N VAL A 9 4.46 -7.66 11.03
CA VAL A 9 3.27 -7.09 11.68
C VAL A 9 3.58 -5.71 12.22
N LEU A 10 2.81 -4.70 11.83
CA LEU A 10 2.97 -3.34 12.36
C LEU A 10 2.60 -3.32 13.86
N ARG A 11 3.54 -2.92 14.71
CA ARG A 11 3.33 -2.75 16.15
C ARG A 11 2.96 -1.31 16.51
N GLY A 12 3.40 -0.35 15.72
CA GLY A 12 3.09 1.06 15.95
C GLY A 12 4.00 1.99 15.17
N PHE A 13 3.90 3.27 15.44
CA PHE A 13 4.78 4.28 14.90
C PHE A 13 5.02 5.40 15.92
N ARG A 14 6.10 6.13 15.72
CA ARG A 14 6.35 7.42 16.37
C ARG A 14 6.78 8.43 15.32
N GLN A 15 6.53 9.71 15.59
CA GLN A 15 7.07 10.78 14.76
C GLN A 15 8.30 11.36 15.45
N VAL A 16 9.39 11.52 14.70
CA VAL A 16 10.64 12.10 15.16
C VAL A 16 11.06 13.17 14.15
N VAL A 17 10.85 14.43 14.49
CA VAL A 17 11.10 15.58 13.61
C VAL A 17 10.36 15.38 12.28
N ASP A 18 11.10 15.24 11.17
CA ASP A 18 10.59 15.04 9.80
C ASP A 18 10.48 13.56 9.40
N PHE A 19 10.65 12.63 10.34
CA PHE A 19 10.54 11.20 10.08
C PHE A 19 9.32 10.60 10.77
N ARG A 20 8.62 9.73 10.06
CA ARG A 20 7.70 8.74 10.67
C ARG A 20 8.49 7.45 10.84
N VAL A 21 8.68 7.01 12.08
CA VAL A 21 9.37 5.76 12.40
C VAL A 21 8.34 4.70 12.72
N PHE A 22 8.24 3.69 11.87
CA PHE A 22 7.35 2.54 12.03
C PHE A 22 8.10 1.39 12.69
N THR A 23 7.45 0.70 13.63
CA THR A 23 7.98 -0.50 14.27
C THR A 23 7.20 -1.71 13.79
N PHE A 24 7.90 -2.71 13.27
CA PHE A 24 7.37 -3.98 12.83
C PHE A 24 7.91 -5.12 13.68
N GLU A 25 7.10 -6.13 13.92
CA GLU A 25 7.50 -7.41 14.49
C GLU A 25 7.61 -8.40 13.32
N ARG A 26 8.80 -8.94 13.10
CA ARG A 26 9.02 -10.07 12.19
C ARG A 26 8.68 -11.34 12.94
N ILE A 27 7.82 -12.15 12.36
CA ILE A 27 7.52 -13.52 12.81
C ILE A 27 8.15 -14.45 11.78
N ALA A 28 9.24 -15.09 12.16
CA ALA A 28 9.95 -16.04 11.32
C ALA A 28 9.25 -17.42 11.32
N PRO A 29 9.62 -18.32 10.40
CA PRO A 29 9.03 -19.67 10.29
C PRO A 29 9.12 -20.51 11.57
N ASP A 30 10.19 -20.32 12.33
CA ASP A 30 10.44 -20.95 13.62
C ASP A 30 9.66 -20.28 14.77
N HIS A 31 8.73 -19.39 14.45
CA HIS A 31 7.98 -18.55 15.38
C HIS A 31 8.84 -17.58 16.21
N SER A 32 10.12 -17.44 15.90
CA SER A 32 10.96 -16.42 16.53
C SER A 32 10.47 -15.02 16.14
N ARG A 33 10.60 -14.09 17.09
CA ARG A 33 10.10 -12.72 16.96
C ARG A 33 11.24 -11.72 17.10
N SER A 34 11.36 -10.84 16.12
CA SER A 34 12.37 -9.79 16.11
C SER A 34 11.74 -8.45 15.75
N LEU A 35 12.19 -7.38 16.42
CA LEU A 35 11.70 -6.04 16.14
C LEU A 35 12.52 -5.40 15.03
N PHE A 36 11.82 -4.73 14.14
CA PHE A 36 12.35 -3.98 13.01
C PHE A 36 11.80 -2.56 13.05
N THR A 37 12.61 -1.58 12.68
CA THR A 37 12.19 -0.19 12.56
C THR A 37 12.45 0.31 11.15
N VAL A 38 11.50 1.06 10.60
CA VAL A 38 11.63 1.70 9.29
C VAL A 38 11.38 3.18 9.46
N ARG A 39 12.36 4.01 9.08
CA ARG A 39 12.26 5.47 9.08
C ARG A 39 11.82 5.94 7.71
N ALA A 40 10.67 6.60 7.62
CA ALA A 40 10.19 7.24 6.41
C ALA A 40 10.31 8.76 6.54
N ASP A 41 11.02 9.39 5.60
CA ASP A 41 11.12 10.84 5.50
C ASP A 41 9.79 11.42 4.98
N LEU A 42 9.19 12.32 5.76
CA LEU A 42 7.89 12.93 5.46
C LEU A 42 7.98 13.95 4.32
N ALA A 43 9.11 14.64 4.16
CA ALA A 43 9.33 15.56 3.06
C ALA A 43 9.45 14.80 1.74
N LEU A 44 10.15 13.66 1.73
CA LEU A 44 10.24 12.78 0.56
C LEU A 44 8.88 12.14 0.25
N ALA A 45 8.15 11.64 1.25
CA ALA A 45 6.81 11.10 1.04
C ALA A 45 5.88 12.14 0.39
N ARG A 46 5.93 13.40 0.83
CA ARG A 46 5.18 14.50 0.22
C ARG A 46 5.63 14.79 -1.22
N ARG A 47 6.93 14.80 -1.49
CA ARG A 47 7.50 15.00 -2.83
C ARG A 47 6.99 13.95 -3.82
N HIS A 48 6.95 12.70 -3.40
CA HIS A 48 6.45 11.57 -4.20
C HIS A 48 4.93 11.39 -4.15
N ARG A 49 4.21 12.32 -3.50
CA ARG A 49 2.75 12.29 -3.31
C ARG A 49 2.24 10.99 -2.67
N ILE A 50 3.03 10.42 -1.78
CA ILE A 50 2.69 9.22 -1.02
C ILE A 50 1.83 9.62 0.19
N PRO A 51 0.58 9.14 0.29
CA PRO A 51 -0.24 9.36 1.47
C PRO A 51 0.39 8.73 2.72
N LEU A 52 0.33 9.43 3.85
CA LEU A 52 0.90 8.92 5.12
C LEU A 52 0.31 7.58 5.54
N GLN A 53 -0.96 7.33 5.22
CA GLN A 53 -1.66 6.07 5.48
C GLN A 53 -1.12 4.89 4.66
N GLU A 54 -0.46 5.15 3.54
CA GLU A 54 0.14 4.12 2.68
C GLU A 54 1.56 3.76 3.14
N LEU A 55 2.26 4.68 3.82
CA LEU A 55 3.63 4.46 4.30
C LEU A 55 3.82 3.15 5.09
N PRO A 56 2.95 2.75 6.05
CA PRO A 56 3.13 1.48 6.75
C PRO A 56 3.13 0.27 5.81
N LEU A 57 2.29 0.28 4.77
CA LEU A 57 2.20 -0.81 3.80
C LEU A 57 3.45 -0.87 2.92
N LEU A 58 3.98 0.28 2.53
CA LEU A 58 5.21 0.37 1.73
C LEU A 58 6.44 -0.05 2.53
N CYS A 59 6.55 0.41 3.78
CA CYS A 59 7.62 -0.01 4.68
C CYS A 59 7.60 -1.54 4.87
N ARG A 60 6.41 -2.14 5.01
CA ARG A 60 6.28 -3.61 5.07
C ARG A 60 6.76 -4.28 3.79
N ALA A 61 6.37 -3.77 2.62
CA ALA A 61 6.79 -4.34 1.34
C ALA A 61 8.33 -4.31 1.16
N VAL A 62 8.97 -3.23 1.62
CA VAL A 62 10.44 -3.13 1.65
C VAL A 62 11.04 -4.19 2.57
N LEU A 63 10.54 -4.34 3.80
CA LEU A 63 11.01 -5.38 4.72
C LEU A 63 10.83 -6.79 4.17
N GLU A 64 9.73 -7.04 3.45
CA GLU A 64 9.45 -8.32 2.79
C GLU A 64 10.38 -8.60 1.60
N GLN A 65 10.96 -7.57 0.98
CA GLN A 65 11.92 -7.69 -0.12
C GLN A 65 13.36 -7.87 0.37
N ILE A 66 13.69 -7.36 1.56
CA ILE A 66 14.98 -7.57 2.19
C ILE A 66 15.03 -9.02 2.68
N ARG A 67 15.57 -9.90 1.84
CA ARG A 67 15.72 -11.34 2.11
C ARG A 67 16.80 -11.58 3.17
N GLU A 68 16.43 -11.52 4.46
CA GLU A 68 17.28 -11.99 5.59
C GLU A 68 18.74 -11.53 5.55
N THR A 69 19.03 -10.40 4.89
CA THR A 69 20.41 -10.02 4.58
C THR A 69 20.95 -9.18 5.74
N GLY A 70 21.22 -9.86 6.85
CA GLY A 70 21.95 -9.32 8.00
C GLY A 70 21.12 -9.00 9.24
N ASP A 71 21.84 -8.79 10.34
CA ASP A 71 21.33 -8.40 11.67
C ASP A 71 20.79 -6.96 11.74
N GLU A 72 20.66 -6.28 10.59
CA GLU A 72 20.20 -4.91 10.54
C GLU A 72 18.69 -4.85 10.79
N THR A 73 18.32 -4.27 11.93
CA THR A 73 16.91 -4.12 12.36
C THR A 73 16.38 -2.72 12.13
N ALA A 74 17.18 -1.82 11.56
CA ALA A 74 16.83 -0.41 11.35
C ALA A 74 17.02 -0.03 9.88
N PHE A 75 15.93 0.25 9.19
CA PHE A 75 15.91 0.58 7.78
C PHE A 75 15.44 2.00 7.54
N VAL A 76 15.87 2.59 6.43
CA VAL A 76 15.38 3.88 5.95
C VAL A 76 14.62 3.64 4.65
N PHE A 77 13.40 4.15 4.56
CA PHE A 77 12.64 4.14 3.32
C PHE A 77 13.21 5.24 2.42
N THR A 78 14.10 4.85 1.51
CA THR A 78 14.94 5.78 0.76
C THR A 78 14.15 6.48 -0.36
N ASP A 79 14.71 7.57 -0.88
CA ASP A 79 14.15 8.26 -2.06
C ASP A 79 14.01 7.32 -3.27
N ALA A 80 14.96 6.40 -3.47
CA ALA A 80 14.92 5.41 -4.54
C ALA A 80 13.76 4.41 -4.36
N ASP A 81 13.49 3.98 -3.12
CA ASP A 81 12.35 3.10 -2.83
C ASP A 81 11.01 3.82 -3.04
N MET A 82 10.92 5.09 -2.65
CA MET A 82 9.75 5.94 -2.88
C MET A 82 9.52 6.23 -4.38
N GLY A 83 10.59 6.43 -5.15
CA GLY A 83 10.53 6.61 -6.61
C GLY A 83 9.97 5.39 -7.34
N ARG A 84 10.47 4.18 -7.00
CA ARG A 84 9.92 2.93 -7.57
C ARG A 84 8.43 2.76 -7.30
N TYR A 85 7.97 3.20 -6.13
CA TYR A 85 6.55 3.18 -5.79
C TYR A 85 5.75 4.19 -6.62
N SER A 86 6.20 5.44 -6.72
CA SER A 86 5.48 6.50 -7.43
C SER A 86 5.33 6.18 -8.93
N GLU A 87 6.35 5.58 -9.55
CA GLU A 87 6.30 5.06 -10.91
C GLU A 87 5.26 3.94 -11.07
N GLY A 88 5.23 2.98 -10.14
CA GLY A 88 4.27 1.89 -10.13
C GLY A 88 2.82 2.36 -9.94
N VAL A 89 2.58 3.37 -9.10
CA VAL A 89 1.26 4.00 -8.92
C VAL A 89 0.83 4.75 -10.18
N ALA A 90 1.74 5.51 -10.80
CA ALA A 90 1.45 6.20 -12.05
C ALA A 90 1.05 5.22 -13.16
N ALA A 91 1.76 4.09 -13.29
CA ALA A 91 1.42 3.04 -14.25
C ALA A 91 0.04 2.43 -13.98
N ARG A 92 -0.30 2.13 -12.71
CA ARG A 92 -1.62 1.59 -12.32
C ARG A 92 -2.75 2.60 -12.54
N ALA A 93 -2.53 3.87 -12.23
CA ALA A 93 -3.49 4.93 -12.47
C ALA A 93 -3.76 5.13 -13.97
N MET A 94 -2.72 5.04 -14.81
CA MET A 94 -2.87 5.05 -16.28
C MET A 94 -3.64 3.83 -16.79
N ALA A 95 -3.38 2.63 -16.26
CA ALA A 95 -4.14 1.43 -16.62
C ALA A 95 -5.62 1.53 -16.20
N ALA A 96 -5.92 2.08 -15.02
CA ALA A 96 -7.29 2.29 -14.54
C ALA A 96 -8.04 3.32 -15.40
N LYS A 97 -7.39 4.42 -15.80
CA LYS A 97 -7.98 5.40 -16.74
C LYS A 97 -8.31 4.78 -18.09
N GLN A 98 -7.42 3.93 -18.63
CA GLN A 98 -7.68 3.23 -19.89
C GLN A 98 -8.89 2.29 -19.79
N ARG A 99 -9.08 1.58 -18.67
CA ARG A 99 -10.27 0.74 -18.45
C ARG A 99 -11.55 1.55 -18.35
N ARG A 100 -11.50 2.74 -17.74
CA ARG A 100 -12.66 3.64 -17.63
C ARG A 100 -13.07 4.23 -18.99
N ASN A 101 -12.10 4.58 -19.84
CA ASN A 101 -12.38 5.07 -21.20
C ASN A 101 -12.87 3.98 -22.16
N ARG A 102 -12.64 2.70 -21.85
CA ARG A 102 -13.16 1.56 -22.62
C ARG A 102 -14.54 1.07 -22.17
N ARG A 103 -15.22 1.76 -21.24
CA ARG A 103 -16.59 1.38 -20.88
C ARG A 103 -17.53 1.74 -22.04
N PRO A 104 -18.23 0.76 -22.65
CA PRO A 104 -19.27 1.07 -23.62
C PRO A 104 -20.38 1.89 -22.94
N PRO A 105 -21.07 2.78 -23.67
CA PRO A 105 -22.20 3.52 -23.12
C PRO A 105 -23.25 2.55 -22.58
N PRO A 106 -23.96 2.89 -21.48
CA PRO A 106 -25.04 2.05 -21.00
C PRO A 106 -26.08 1.93 -22.12
N ALA A 107 -26.37 0.69 -22.52
CA ALA A 107 -27.47 0.40 -23.42
C ALA A 107 -28.75 0.97 -22.79
N GLY A 108 -29.44 1.84 -23.52
CA GLY A 108 -30.69 2.46 -23.07
C GLY A 108 -31.73 1.39 -22.81
N ASP A 109 -32.17 1.31 -21.55
CA ASP A 109 -33.28 0.46 -21.14
C ASP A 109 -34.59 1.12 -21.57
N SER A 110 -35.09 0.70 -22.73
CA SER A 110 -36.48 0.89 -23.14
C SER A 110 -37.36 -0.02 -22.29
N GLY A 111 -37.68 0.40 -21.07
CA GLY A 111 -38.57 -0.30 -20.15
C GLY A 111 -39.86 0.49 -19.91
N ALA A 112 -40.80 0.39 -20.84
CA ALA A 112 -42.17 0.87 -20.63
C ALA A 112 -42.87 0.07 -19.53
N THR A 113 -43.31 0.70 -18.45
CA THR A 113 -44.52 0.32 -17.70
C THR A 113 -45.01 1.53 -16.92
N ARG A 114 -46.01 2.20 -17.48
CA ARG A 114 -46.78 3.25 -16.81
C ARG A 114 -47.83 2.57 -15.95
N ILE A 115 -47.59 2.47 -14.65
CA ILE A 115 -48.60 2.04 -13.68
C ILE A 115 -49.65 3.17 -13.59
N LEU A 116 -50.89 2.89 -14.01
CA LEU A 116 -52.05 3.74 -13.75
C LEU A 116 -52.48 3.61 -12.28
N PRO A 117 -52.95 4.69 -11.62
CA PRO A 117 -53.43 4.63 -10.24
C PRO A 117 -54.82 3.98 -10.14
N PRO A 118 -55.24 3.52 -8.94
CA PRO A 118 -56.54 2.90 -8.74
C PRO A 118 -57.66 3.94 -8.62
N GLU A 119 -58.80 3.69 -9.28
CA GLU A 119 -60.07 4.39 -9.05
C GLU A 119 -60.97 3.57 -8.11
N ARG A 120 -61.79 4.28 -7.33
CA ARG A 120 -62.73 3.80 -6.31
C ARG A 120 -63.91 3.02 -6.90
#